data_AF-A0A0Q8XGY4-F1
#
_entry.id   AF-A0A0Q8XGY4-F1
#
_cell.length_a   1.000
_cell.length_b   1.000
_cell.length_c   1.000
_cell.angle_alpha   90.00
_cell.angle_beta   90.00
_cell.angle_gamma   90.00
#
_symmetry.space_group_name_H-M   'P 1'
#
loop_
_entity.id
_entity.type
_entity.pdbx_description
1 polymer ?
#
loop_
_entity_poly.entity_id
_entity_poly.type
_entity_poly.pdbx_seq_one_letter_code
_entity_poly.pdbx_strand_id
1 'polypeptide(L)'
;MGMNRATVVRLEQREVTEEISLKALRMMAEALDCSLLYALVPRQSLEERTRQRATELADAMLASGQQGSRSAGKVASDEVRTRLIDDLLSGDPRRLWQPGD
;
A
#
# COMPACT_ATOMS: atom_id res chain seq x y z
N MET A 1 -7.20 -22.22 -32.59
CA MET A 1 -8.49 -21.49 -32.68
C MET A 1 -8.19 -20.01 -32.58
N GLY A 2 -8.24 -19.27 -33.70
CA GLY A 2 -7.88 -17.85 -33.74
C GLY A 2 -9.07 -16.93 -33.46
N MET A 3 -8.83 -15.82 -32.77
CA MET A 3 -9.84 -14.77 -32.62
C MET A 3 -10.14 -14.10 -33.97
N ASN A 4 -11.42 -13.85 -34.23
CA ASN A 4 -11.86 -13.04 -35.37
C ASN A 4 -11.27 -11.62 -35.26
N ARG A 5 -10.75 -11.07 -36.38
CA ARG A 5 -10.24 -9.70 -36.51
C ARG A 5 -11.18 -8.62 -35.94
N ALA A 6 -12.49 -8.75 -36.13
CA ALA A 6 -13.47 -7.82 -35.56
C ALA A 6 -13.53 -7.86 -34.03
N THR A 7 -13.21 -9.01 -33.42
CA THR A 7 -13.08 -9.14 -31.97
C THR A 7 -11.79 -8.53 -31.46
N VAL A 8 -10.68 -8.70 -32.19
CA VAL A 8 -9.39 -8.06 -31.85
C VAL A 8 -9.53 -6.54 -31.82
N VAL A 9 -10.07 -5.93 -32.88
CA VAL A 9 -10.26 -4.47 -32.96
C VAL A 9 -11.13 -3.93 -31.81
N ARG A 10 -12.19 -4.66 -31.44
CA ARG A 10 -13.05 -4.26 -30.31
C ARG A 10 -12.32 -4.38 -28.96
N LEU A 11 -11.41 -5.35 -28.81
CA LEU A 11 -10.62 -5.50 -27.60
C LEU A 11 -9.55 -4.42 -27.49
N GLU A 12 -8.86 -4.08 -28.58
CA GLU A 12 -7.92 -2.96 -28.65
C GLU A 12 -8.60 -1.64 -28.26
N GLN A 13 -9.80 -1.38 -28.77
CA GLN A 13 -10.58 -0.19 -28.38
C GLN A 13 -10.93 -0.18 -26.89
N ARG A 14 -11.27 -1.32 -26.31
CA ARG A 14 -11.62 -1.44 -24.88
C ARG A 14 -10.43 -1.37 -23.95
N GLU A 15 -9.24 -1.73 -24.43
CA GLU A 15 -8.00 -1.53 -23.69
C GLU A 15 -7.71 -0.03 -23.54
N VAL A 16 -7.88 0.73 -24.63
CA VAL A 16 -7.72 2.19 -24.63
C VAL A 16 -8.74 2.90 -23.74
N THR A 17 -9.99 2.41 -23.67
CA THR A 17 -11.04 3.00 -22.83
C THR A 17 -11.04 2.48 -21.39
N GLU A 18 -10.09 1.62 -21.00
CA GLU A 18 -10.04 0.98 -19.68
C GLU A 18 -11.28 0.13 -19.33
N GLU A 19 -12.09 -0.27 -20.32
CA GLU A 19 -13.30 -1.08 -20.15
C GLU A 19 -13.08 -2.58 -20.43
N ILE A 20 -11.86 -2.98 -20.78
CA ILE A 20 -11.56 -4.37 -21.08
C ILE A 20 -11.68 -5.24 -19.80
N SER A 21 -12.51 -6.27 -19.89
CA SER A 21 -12.67 -7.22 -18.78
C SER A 21 -11.45 -8.15 -18.63
N LEU A 22 -11.15 -8.59 -17.41
CA LEU A 22 -10.14 -9.62 -17.15
C LEU A 22 -10.40 -10.92 -17.94
N LYS A 23 -11.66 -11.27 -18.19
CA LYS A 23 -12.04 -12.42 -19.02
C LYS A 23 -11.52 -12.26 -20.45
N ALA A 24 -11.65 -11.06 -21.02
CA ALA A 24 -11.19 -10.78 -22.37
C ALA A 24 -9.66 -10.79 -22.47
N LEU A 25 -8.96 -10.17 -21.51
CA LEU A 25 -7.49 -10.23 -21.43
C LEU A 25 -6.98 -11.67 -21.35
N ARG A 26 -7.66 -12.54 -20.59
CA ARG A 26 -7.30 -13.96 -20.49
C ARG A 26 -7.49 -14.69 -21.81
N MET A 27 -8.60 -14.43 -22.52
CA MET A 27 -8.83 -15.00 -23.85
C MET A 27 -7.79 -14.52 -24.87
N MET A 28 -7.32 -13.27 -24.77
CA MET A 28 -6.23 -12.74 -25.61
C MET A 28 -4.91 -13.43 -25.31
N ALA A 29 -4.57 -13.60 -24.03
CA ALA A 29 -3.35 -14.29 -23.62
C ALA A 29 -3.30 -15.73 -24.15
N GLU A 30 -4.38 -16.50 -24.00
CA GLU A 30 -4.48 -17.88 -24.53
C GLU A 30 -4.35 -17.92 -26.07
N ALA A 31 -4.97 -16.98 -26.78
CA ALA A 31 -4.91 -16.96 -28.24
C ALA A 31 -3.53 -16.55 -28.79
N LEU A 32 -2.74 -15.82 -28.00
CA LEU A 32 -1.40 -15.35 -28.33
C LEU A 32 -0.29 -16.24 -27.75
N ASP A 33 -0.64 -17.36 -27.11
CA ASP A 33 0.29 -18.23 -26.39
C ASP A 33 1.12 -17.45 -25.35
N CYS A 34 0.45 -16.54 -24.63
CA CYS A 34 1.03 -15.63 -23.64
C CYS A 34 0.47 -15.90 -22.23
N SER A 35 1.24 -15.52 -21.20
CA SER A 35 0.79 -15.56 -19.80
C SER A 35 0.19 -14.20 -19.39
N LEU A 36 -0.95 -14.22 -18.68
CA LEU A 36 -1.56 -13.02 -18.08
C LEU A 36 -1.20 -12.91 -16.58
N LEU A 37 -0.44 -11.87 -16.21
CA LEU A 37 -0.12 -11.54 -14.83
C LEU A 37 -1.02 -10.41 -14.31
N TYR A 38 -1.58 -10.56 -13.10
CA TYR A 38 -2.26 -9.48 -12.38
C TYR A 38 -1.57 -9.26 -11.03
N ALA A 39 -1.22 -8.01 -10.73
CA ALA A 39 -0.55 -7.64 -9.48
C ALA A 39 -1.12 -6.33 -8.94
N LEU A 40 -1.40 -6.29 -7.64
CA LEU A 40 -1.64 -5.05 -6.91
C LEU A 40 -0.31 -4.60 -6.31
N VAL A 41 0.32 -3.61 -6.94
CA VAL A 41 1.61 -3.06 -6.49
C VAL A 41 1.35 -1.78 -5.69
N PRO A 42 1.78 -1.71 -4.42
CA PRO A 42 1.75 -0.47 -3.66
C PRO A 42 2.47 0.66 -4.40
N ARG A 43 1.90 1.88 -4.40
CA ARG A 43 2.54 3.06 -5.04
C ARG A 43 3.83 3.52 -4.32
N GLN A 44 4.03 3.06 -3.09
CA GLN A 44 5.17 3.40 -2.24
C GLN A 44 5.88 2.10 -1.82
N SER A 45 7.17 2.20 -1.49
CA SER A 45 7.93 1.05 -1.03
C SER A 45 7.36 0.49 0.29
N LEU A 46 7.60 -0.79 0.55
CA LEU A 46 7.22 -1.40 1.83
C LEU A 46 7.93 -0.73 3.01
N GLU A 47 9.18 -0.30 2.83
CA GLU A 47 9.94 0.43 3.86
C GLU A 47 9.28 1.76 4.19
N GLU A 48 8.93 2.54 3.16
CA GLU A 48 8.26 3.83 3.31
C GLU A 48 6.89 3.68 3.97
N ARG A 49 6.09 2.68 3.54
CA ARG A 49 4.79 2.39 4.16
C ARG A 49 4.94 1.98 5.63
N THR A 50 5.93 1.17 5.95
CA THR A 50 6.20 0.73 7.33
C THR A 50 6.63 1.90 8.21
N ARG A 51 7.53 2.76 7.71
CA ARG A 51 7.98 3.98 8.40
C ARG A 51 6.83 4.96 8.61
N GLN A 52 6.01 5.19 7.60
CA GLN A 52 4.82 6.04 7.71
C GLN A 52 3.88 5.49 8.80
N ARG A 53 3.62 4.18 8.80
CA ARG A 53 2.74 3.57 9.81
C ARG A 53 3.29 3.69 11.23
N ALA A 54 4.59 3.46 11.42
CA ALA A 54 5.25 3.64 12.71
C ALA A 54 5.15 5.10 13.19
N THR A 55 5.29 6.05 12.26
CA THR A 55 5.15 7.49 12.51
C THR A 55 3.73 7.83 12.97
N GLU A 56 2.70 7.38 12.26
CA GLU A 56 1.29 7.58 12.62
C GLU A 56 0.96 6.99 14.01
N LEU A 57 1.48 5.80 14.30
CA LEU A 57 1.25 5.13 15.58
C LEU A 57 1.97 5.84 16.74
N ALA A 58 3.21 6.27 16.53
CA ALA A 58 3.96 7.03 17.53
C ALA A 58 3.25 8.36 17.85
N ASP A 59 2.77 9.07 16.83
CA ASP A 59 2.01 10.31 17.01
C ASP A 59 0.72 10.08 17.79
N ALA A 60 -0.01 9.01 17.49
CA ALA A 60 -1.22 8.64 18.22
C ALA A 60 -0.94 8.29 19.70
N MET A 61 0.13 7.54 19.98
CA MET A 61 0.55 7.19 21.34
C MET A 61 0.99 8.41 22.16
N LEU A 62 1.72 9.33 21.53
CA LEU A 62 2.13 10.58 22.19
C LEU A 62 0.93 11.50 22.44
N ALA A 63 -0.05 11.54 21.53
CA ALA A 63 -1.27 12.31 21.73
C ALA A 63 -2.13 11.76 22.89
N SER A 64 -2.22 10.43 23.06
CA SER A 64 -2.95 9.82 24.17
C SER A 64 -2.24 9.99 25.51
N GLY A 65 -0.91 9.86 25.56
CA GLY A 65 -0.11 10.07 26.78
C GLY A 65 -0.05 11.53 27.25
N GLN A 66 -0.16 12.50 26.34
CA GLN A 66 -0.14 13.94 26.67
C GLN A 66 -1.38 14.46 27.40
N GLN A 67 -2.48 13.69 27.44
CA GLN A 67 -3.67 14.05 28.23
C GLN A 67 -3.38 14.14 29.74
N GLY A 68 -2.26 13.56 30.23
CA GLY A 68 -1.89 13.53 31.65
C GLY A 68 -0.67 14.37 32.09
N SER A 69 0.16 14.88 31.17
CA SER A 69 1.40 15.59 31.53
C SER A 69 1.62 16.81 30.64
N ARG A 70 1.35 18.00 31.21
CA ARG A 70 1.65 19.29 30.57
C ARG A 70 3.07 19.71 30.94
N SER A 71 3.85 20.05 29.90
CA SER A 71 5.18 20.68 29.92
C SER A 71 6.37 19.76 29.66
N ALA A 72 6.63 19.45 28.39
CA ALA A 72 7.98 19.22 27.89
C ALA A 72 8.25 20.20 26.72
N GLY A 73 9.47 20.73 26.61
CA GLY A 73 9.86 21.61 25.50
C GLY A 73 9.84 20.89 24.15
N LYS A 74 9.53 21.62 23.07
CA LYS A 74 9.37 21.07 21.69
C LYS A 74 10.51 20.13 21.26
N VAL A 75 11.77 20.51 21.50
CA VAL A 75 12.94 19.72 21.09
C VAL A 75 13.00 18.35 21.78
N ALA A 76 12.70 18.30 23.08
CA ALA A 76 12.63 17.04 23.82
C ALA A 76 11.47 16.15 23.32
N SER A 77 10.38 16.74 22.83
CA SER A 77 9.26 16.01 22.25
C SER A 77 9.63 15.34 20.92
N ASP A 78 10.43 15.99 20.09
CA ASP A 78 10.85 15.45 18.78
C ASP A 78 11.86 14.30 18.92
N GLU A 79 12.76 14.37 19.90
CA GLU A 79 13.69 13.28 20.23
C GLU A 79 12.94 12.04 20.74
N VAL A 80 11.97 12.23 21.66
CA VAL A 80 11.12 11.15 22.17
C VAL A 80 10.31 10.52 21.04
N ARG A 81 9.78 11.34 20.12
CA ARG A 81 9.04 10.87 18.95
C ARG A 81 9.91 10.00 18.04
N THR A 82 11.11 10.47 17.72
CA THR A 82 12.04 9.75 16.83
C THR A 82 12.41 8.40 17.44
N ARG A 83 12.71 8.37 18.74
CA ARG A 83 13.03 7.14 19.46
C ARG A 83 11.85 6.15 19.46
N LEU A 84 10.63 6.63 19.66
CA LEU A 84 9.44 5.78 19.63
C LEU A 84 9.21 5.16 18.24
N ILE A 85 9.47 5.91 17.18
CA ILE A 85 9.41 5.38 15.81
C ILE A 85 10.45 4.28 15.62
N ASP A 86 11.70 4.50 16.05
CA ASP A 86 12.77 3.50 15.93
C ASP A 86 12.46 2.23 16.73
N ASP A 87 11.91 2.37 17.95
CA ASP A 87 11.49 1.24 18.78
C ASP A 87 10.34 0.45 18.12
N LEU A 88 9.39 1.14 17.47
CA LEU A 88 8.30 0.50 16.73
C LEU A 88 8.79 -0.22 15.46
N LEU A 89 9.81 0.32 14.79
CA LEU A 89 10.40 -0.28 13.59
C LEU A 89 11.31 -1.47 13.90
N SER A 90 11.98 -1.47 15.04
CA SER A 90 12.88 -2.55 15.49
C SER A 90 12.17 -3.67 16.26
N GLY A 91 10.92 -3.43 16.71
CA GLY A 91 10.08 -4.40 17.42
C GLY A 91 9.32 -5.39 16.54
N ASP A 92 8.27 -6.02 17.09
CA ASP A 92 7.39 -6.93 16.33
C ASP A 92 6.58 -6.14 15.27
N PRO A 93 6.76 -6.41 13.96
CA PRO A 93 6.08 -5.70 12.88
C PRO A 93 4.56 -5.78 12.96
N ARG A 94 4.00 -6.81 13.62
CA ARG A 94 2.55 -6.96 13.79
C ARG A 94 1.95 -5.83 14.63
N ARG A 95 2.70 -5.25 15.56
CA ARG A 95 2.23 -4.15 16.42
C ARG A 95 1.89 -2.88 15.63
N LEU A 96 2.50 -2.69 14.47
CA LEU A 96 2.18 -1.57 13.57
C LEU A 96 0.75 -1.68 12.99
N TRP A 97 0.19 -2.88 12.96
CA TRP A 97 -1.06 -3.20 12.25
C TRP A 97 -2.14 -3.78 13.15
N GLN A 98 -1.89 -3.92 14.46
CA GLN A 98 -2.92 -4.30 15.41
C GLN A 98 -3.84 -3.11 15.70
N PRO A 99 -5.17 -3.32 15.75
CA PRO A 99 -6.08 -2.34 16.34
C PRO A 99 -5.62 -2.07 17.78
N GLY A 100 -5.56 -0.80 18.19
CA GLY A 100 -5.32 -0.48 19.59
C GLY A 100 -6.49 -1.00 20.42
N ASP A 101 -6.20 -1.80 21.44
CA ASP A 101 -7.14 -2.17 22.51
C ASP A 101 -7.54 -0.93 23.34
#